data_AF-A0A951EVC4-F1
#
_entry.id   AF-A0A951EVC4-F1
#
_cell.length_a   1.000
_cell.length_b   1.000
_cell.length_c   1.000
_cell.angle_alpha   90.00
_cell.angle_beta   90.00
_cell.angle_gamma   90.00
#
_symmetry.space_group_name_H-M   'P 1'
#
loop_
_entity.id
_entity.type
_entity.pdbx_description
1 polymer ?
#
loop_
_entity_poly.entity_id
_entity_poly.type
_entity_poly.pdbx_seq_one_letter_code
_entity_poly.pdbx_strand_id
1 'polypeptide(L)'
;GERRTLELALTGRIFPAQEAKQMGLIHEIAPDPLERAAEIAQAVAAFSPATISSGLVFSKEVRGKAWPAAGVIARNMRDEVFRSADFDEGLNAFREKRQPRWPSVRQEER
;
A
#
# COMPACT_ATOMS: atom_id res chain seq x y z
N GLY A 1 -14.54 -13.74 -3.23
CA GLY A 1 -15.53 -13.43 -4.28
C GLY A 1 -16.92 -13.78 -3.79
N GLU A 2 -17.96 -13.13 -4.33
CA GLU A 2 -19.34 -13.11 -3.79
C GLU A 2 -19.89 -14.48 -3.36
N ARG A 3 -19.82 -15.51 -4.21
CA ARG A 3 -20.30 -16.87 -3.88
C ARG A 3 -19.63 -17.48 -2.65
N ARG A 4 -18.30 -17.34 -2.52
CA ARG A 4 -17.56 -17.87 -1.35
C ARG A 4 -17.87 -17.05 -0.10
N THR A 5 -18.05 -15.74 -0.24
CA THR A 5 -18.44 -14.87 0.89
C THR A 5 -19.80 -15.27 1.45
N LEU A 6 -20.78 -15.54 0.58
CA LEU A 6 -22.11 -15.99 1.01
C LEU A 6 -22.06 -17.36 1.71
N GLU A 7 -21.30 -18.31 1.17
CA GLU A 7 -21.11 -19.64 1.78
C GLU A 7 -20.52 -19.54 3.19
N LEU A 8 -19.43 -18.80 3.37
CA LEU A 8 -18.79 -18.64 4.68
C LEU A 8 -19.69 -17.91 5.69
N ALA A 9 -20.43 -16.89 5.24
CA ALA A 9 -21.34 -16.13 6.10
C ALA A 9 -22.52 -16.96 6.61
N LEU A 10 -23.03 -17.88 5.78
CA LEU A 10 -24.15 -18.76 6.14
C LEU A 10 -23.71 -19.96 6.98
N THR A 11 -22.55 -20.54 6.69
CA THR A 11 -22.09 -21.78 7.35
C THR A 11 -21.32 -21.51 8.63
N GLY A 12 -20.63 -20.36 8.74
CA GLY A 12 -19.74 -20.06 9.87
C GLY A 12 -18.58 -21.05 10.03
N ARG A 13 -18.26 -21.84 9.00
CA ARG A 13 -17.25 -22.89 9.12
C ARG A 13 -15.85 -22.32 9.32
N ILE A 14 -15.02 -23.07 10.03
CA ILE A 14 -13.58 -22.81 10.14
C ILE A 14 -12.86 -23.41 8.93
N PHE A 15 -11.84 -22.73 8.42
CA PHE A 15 -11.05 -23.18 7.27
C PHE A 15 -9.55 -22.92 7.49
N PRO A 16 -8.67 -23.71 6.86
CA PRO A 16 -7.22 -23.58 7.02
C PRO A 16 -6.65 -22.38 6.25
N ALA A 17 -5.44 -21.94 6.63
CA ALA A 17 -4.75 -20.81 6.00
C ALA A 17 -4.51 -21.01 4.49
N GLN A 18 -4.27 -22.24 4.05
CA GLN A 18 -4.09 -22.59 2.64
C GLN A 18 -5.33 -22.25 1.81
N GLU A 19 -6.52 -22.54 2.35
CA GLU A 19 -7.78 -22.18 1.71
C GLU A 19 -7.97 -20.66 1.71
N ALA A 20 -7.63 -19.98 2.81
CA ALA A 20 -7.67 -18.52 2.90
C ALA A 20 -6.82 -17.84 1.81
N LYS A 21 -5.60 -18.37 1.56
CA LYS A 21 -4.70 -17.88 0.51
C LYS A 21 -5.27 -18.11 -0.88
N GLN A 22 -5.85 -19.28 -1.15
CA GLN A 22 -6.50 -19.58 -2.44
C GLN A 22 -7.72 -18.69 -2.70
N MET A 23 -8.43 -18.27 -1.65
CA MET A 23 -9.54 -17.33 -1.74
C MET A 23 -9.11 -15.87 -1.97
N GLY A 24 -7.82 -15.56 -1.78
CA GLY A 24 -7.30 -14.20 -1.80
C GLY A 24 -7.63 -13.39 -0.53
N LEU A 25 -7.92 -14.06 0.60
CA LEU A 25 -8.16 -13.39 1.90
C LEU A 25 -6.85 -12.99 2.57
N ILE A 26 -5.78 -13.75 2.33
CA ILE A 26 -4.42 -13.46 2.79
C ILE A 26 -3.46 -13.53 1.60
N HIS A 27 -2.37 -12.76 1.67
CA HIS A 27 -1.37 -12.70 0.61
C HIS A 27 -0.37 -13.86 0.68
N GLU A 28 0.05 -14.24 1.90
CA GLU A 28 1.06 -15.26 2.11
C GLU A 28 0.83 -16.05 3.41
N ILE A 29 1.53 -17.18 3.52
CA ILE A 29 1.57 -18.04 4.69
C ILE A 29 3.04 -18.16 5.05
N ALA A 30 3.39 -17.87 6.30
CA ALA A 30 4.76 -17.89 6.79
C ALA A 30 4.85 -18.74 8.07
N PRO A 31 6.00 -19.36 8.37
CA PRO A 31 6.24 -20.06 9.64
C PRO A 31 6.11 -19.13 10.86
N ASP A 32 6.65 -17.92 10.75
CA ASP A 32 6.44 -16.82 11.70
C ASP A 32 5.75 -15.64 10.98
N PRO A 33 4.41 -15.54 11.07
CA PRO A 33 3.66 -14.46 10.44
C PRO A 33 3.96 -13.07 11.01
N LEU A 34 4.37 -12.97 12.28
CA LEU A 34 4.61 -11.69 12.93
C LEU A 34 5.95 -11.10 12.47
N GLU A 35 7.00 -11.92 12.47
CA GLU A 35 8.30 -11.52 11.92
C GLU A 35 8.14 -11.10 10.46
N ARG A 36 7.44 -11.92 9.66
CA ARG A 36 7.24 -11.62 8.25
C ARG A 36 6.43 -10.34 8.01
N ALA A 37 5.40 -10.10 8.81
CA ALA A 37 4.63 -8.85 8.75
C ALA A 37 5.50 -7.64 9.12
N ALA A 38 6.40 -7.77 10.10
CA ALA A 38 7.32 -6.71 10.50
C ALA A 38 8.33 -6.37 9.39
N GLU A 39 8.89 -7.37 8.71
CA GLU A 39 9.78 -7.16 7.55
C GLU A 39 9.09 -6.35 6.44
N ILE A 40 7.85 -6.71 6.09
CA ILE A 40 7.07 -6.00 5.09
C ILE A 40 6.77 -4.57 5.55
N ALA A 41 6.37 -4.39 6.81
CA ALA A 41 6.11 -3.08 7.38
C ALA A 41 7.36 -2.18 7.34
N GLN A 42 8.54 -2.72 7.67
CA GLN A 42 9.81 -2.00 7.60
C GLN A 42 10.15 -1.58 6.16
N ALA A 43 9.96 -2.49 5.19
CA ALA A 43 10.17 -2.17 3.78
C ALA A 43 9.23 -1.06 3.31
N VAL A 44 7.95 -1.11 3.68
CA VAL A 44 6.97 -0.06 3.33
C VAL A 44 7.29 1.26 4.02
N ALA A 45 7.71 1.23 5.30
CA ALA A 45 8.07 2.42 6.07
C ALA A 45 9.32 3.16 5.53
N ALA A 46 10.15 2.47 4.73
CA ALA A 46 11.29 3.11 4.06
C ALA A 46 10.87 4.01 2.88
N PHE A 47 9.66 3.86 2.35
CA PHE A 47 9.14 4.68 1.24
C PHE A 47 8.51 5.98 1.72
N SER A 48 8.35 6.94 0.79
CA SER A 48 7.68 8.22 1.06
C SER A 48 6.24 7.99 1.56
N PRO A 49 5.89 8.42 2.78
CA PRO A 49 4.53 8.32 3.29
C PRO A 49 3.52 9.07 2.42
N ALA A 50 3.90 10.24 1.89
CA ALA A 50 3.06 11.01 0.98
C ALA A 50 2.74 10.19 -0.28
N THR A 51 3.75 9.58 -0.90
CA THR A 51 3.57 8.76 -2.11
C THR A 51 2.73 7.51 -1.84
N ILE A 52 2.96 6.81 -0.73
CA ILE A 52 2.18 5.63 -0.34
C ILE A 52 0.71 6.01 -0.10
N SER A 53 0.48 7.10 0.65
CA SER A 53 -0.88 7.60 0.91
C SER A 53 -1.61 7.94 -0.38
N SER A 54 -0.99 8.73 -1.26
CA SER A 54 -1.54 9.06 -2.58
C SER A 54 -1.86 7.79 -3.39
N GLY A 55 -0.92 6.85 -3.48
CA GLY A 55 -1.13 5.58 -4.20
C GLY A 55 -2.32 4.77 -3.67
N LEU A 56 -2.53 4.73 -2.36
CA LEU A 56 -3.68 4.08 -1.73
C LEU A 56 -5.01 4.79 -2.05
N VAL A 57 -5.02 6.13 -2.06
CA VAL A 57 -6.19 6.91 -2.49
C VAL A 57 -6.51 6.60 -3.95
N PHE A 58 -5.52 6.66 -4.83
CA PHE A 58 -5.70 6.34 -6.25
C PHE A 58 -6.27 4.95 -6.47
N SER A 59 -5.72 3.93 -5.81
CA SER A 59 -6.23 2.55 -5.96
C SER A 59 -7.70 2.41 -5.56
N LYS A 60 -8.18 3.22 -4.61
CA LYS A 60 -9.60 3.26 -4.23
C LYS A 60 -10.42 4.02 -5.26
N GLU A 61 -9.95 5.19 -5.67
CA GLU A 61 -10.69 6.07 -6.59
C GLU A 61 -10.87 5.46 -7.98
N VAL A 62 -9.87 4.76 -8.54
CA VAL A 62 -9.98 4.21 -9.89
C VAL A 62 -10.85 2.96 -9.99
N ARG A 63 -11.24 2.36 -8.86
CA ARG A 63 -12.04 1.14 -8.84
C ARG A 63 -13.38 1.36 -9.53
N GLY A 64 -13.66 0.56 -10.57
CA GLY A 64 -14.89 0.66 -11.35
C GLY A 64 -14.95 1.82 -12.34
N LYS A 65 -13.88 2.60 -12.50
CA LYS A 65 -13.80 3.67 -13.51
C LYS A 65 -13.22 3.16 -14.82
N ALA A 66 -13.67 3.75 -15.93
CA ALA A 66 -13.09 3.50 -17.25
C ALA A 66 -11.66 4.09 -17.36
N TRP A 67 -10.85 3.51 -18.24
CA TRP A 67 -9.45 3.89 -18.44
C TRP A 67 -9.20 5.38 -18.64
N PRO A 68 -9.98 6.13 -19.45
CA PRO A 68 -9.75 7.57 -19.63
C PRO A 68 -9.89 8.36 -18.34
N ALA A 69 -10.90 8.03 -17.52
CA ALA A 69 -11.14 8.69 -16.23
C ALA A 69 -10.04 8.34 -15.22
N ALA A 70 -9.63 7.07 -15.14
CA ALA A 70 -8.51 6.64 -14.31
C ALA A 70 -7.20 7.35 -14.71
N GLY A 71 -6.97 7.56 -16.01
CA GLY A 71 -5.81 8.29 -16.51
C GLY A 71 -5.78 9.77 -16.13
N VAL A 72 -6.95 10.44 -16.07
CA VAL A 72 -7.03 11.83 -15.56
C VAL A 72 -6.66 11.88 -14.08
N ILE A 73 -7.20 10.97 -13.27
CA ILE A 73 -6.90 10.88 -11.83
C ILE A 73 -5.40 10.62 -11.62
N ALA A 74 -4.81 9.69 -12.38
CA ALA A 74 -3.39 9.36 -12.31
C ALA A 74 -2.50 10.58 -12.57
N ARG A 75 -2.82 11.39 -13.59
CA ARG A 75 -2.06 12.61 -13.91
C ARG A 75 -2.14 13.64 -12.79
N ASN A 76 -3.34 13.93 -12.30
CA ASN A 76 -3.53 14.91 -11.24
C ASN A 76 -2.78 14.51 -9.97
N MET A 77 -2.88 13.24 -9.57
CA MET A 77 -2.17 12.74 -8.41
C MET A 77 -0.65 12.78 -8.59
N ARG A 78 -0.14 12.38 -9.76
CA ARG A 78 1.29 12.47 -10.06
C ARG A 78 1.79 13.90 -9.93
N ASP A 79 1.06 14.86 -10.49
CA ASP A 79 1.45 16.26 -10.46
C ASP A 79 1.44 16.83 -9.03
N GLU A 80 0.58 16.32 -8.16
CA GLU A 80 0.58 16.63 -6.72
C GLU A 80 1.79 16.03 -6.01
N VAL A 81 2.08 14.74 -6.24
CA VAL A 81 3.25 14.07 -5.65
C VAL A 81 4.55 14.76 -6.08
N PHE A 82 4.67 15.18 -7.34
CA PHE A 82 5.86 15.89 -7.84
C PHE A 82 6.04 17.28 -7.24
N ARG A 83 5.00 17.89 -6.67
CA ARG A 83 5.09 19.15 -5.93
C ARG A 83 5.33 18.97 -4.43
N SER A 84 5.42 17.73 -3.95
CA SER A 84 5.62 17.43 -2.53
C SER A 84 7.09 17.57 -2.12
N ALA A 85 7.32 17.98 -0.87
CA ALA A 85 8.66 18.02 -0.29
C ALA A 85 9.32 16.63 -0.22
N ASP A 86 8.53 15.56 -0.12
CA ASP A 86 9.03 14.19 -0.19
C ASP A 86 9.64 13.88 -1.56
N PHE A 87 9.09 14.42 -2.66
CA PHE A 87 9.66 14.20 -3.99
C PHE A 87 11.05 14.85 -4.11
N ASP A 88 11.18 16.10 -3.66
CA ASP A 88 12.46 16.81 -3.66
C ASP A 88 13.51 16.08 -2.79
N GLU A 89 13.12 15.64 -1.60
CA GLU A 89 13.99 14.85 -0.73
C GLU A 89 14.37 13.51 -1.36
N GLY A 90 13.43 12.81 -1.99
CA GLY A 90 13.71 11.56 -2.68
C GLY A 90 14.74 11.72 -3.79
N LEU A 91 14.66 12.82 -4.56
CA LEU A 91 15.63 13.15 -5.60
C LEU A 91 17.01 13.48 -5.01
N ASN A 92 17.06 14.24 -3.92
CA ASN A 92 18.31 14.61 -3.25
C ASN A 92 18.98 13.39 -2.61
N ALA A 93 18.23 12.58 -1.87
CA ALA A 93 18.74 11.35 -1.25
C ALA A 93 19.30 10.37 -2.29
N PHE A 94 18.62 10.24 -3.44
CA PHE A 94 19.10 9.43 -4.56
C PHE A 94 20.43 9.95 -5.13
N ARG A 95 20.53 11.27 -5.38
CA ARG A 95 21.76 11.91 -5.88
C ARG A 95 22.93 11.77 -4.90
N GLU A 96 22.64 11.87 -3.61
CA GLU A 96 23.62 11.78 -2.52
C GLU A 96 23.92 10.33 -2.08
N LYS A 97 23.26 9.32 -2.67
CA LYS A 97 23.38 7.90 -2.32
C LYS A 97 23.16 7.61 -0.83
N ARG A 98 22.22 8.33 -0.21
CA ARG A 98 21.83 8.15 1.19
C ARG A 98 20.36 7.73 1.29
N GLN A 99 19.97 7.29 2.48
CA GLN A 99 18.55 7.07 2.77
C GLN A 99 17.81 8.42 2.85
N PRO A 100 16.58 8.51 2.32
CA PRO A 100 15.75 9.70 2.39
C PRO A 100 15.24 9.94 3.81
N ARG A 101 15.14 11.21 4.18
CA ARG A 101 14.54 11.69 5.43
C ARG A 101 13.23 12.40 5.10
N TRP A 102 12.16 11.62 4.98
CA TRP A 102 10.87 12.09 4.48
C TRP A 102 10.29 13.25 5.32
N PRO A 103 10.15 14.46 4.75
CA PRO A 103 9.57 15.61 5.45
C PRO A 103 8.12 15.39 5.90
N SER A 104 7.38 14.50 5.22
CA SER A 104 6.00 14.14 5.58
C SER A 104 5.87 13.33 6.87
N VAL A 105 6.96 12.76 7.40
CA VAL A 105 6.96 12.13 8.72
C VAL A 105 7.10 13.22 9.78
N ARG A 106 6.03 13.47 10.56
CA ARG A 106 6.14 14.26 11.78
C ARG A 106 7.17 13.57 12.69
N GLN A 107 8.33 14.20 12.87
CA GLN A 107 9.25 13.79 13.92
C GLN A 107 8.63 14.27 15.23
N GLU A 108 7.92 13.39 15.93
CA GLU A 108 7.63 13.63 17.34
C GLU A 108 8.98 13.66 18.06
N GLU A 109 9.38 14.87 18.48
CA GLU A 109 10.48 15.08 19.41
C GLU A 109 10.20 14.22 20.65
N ARG A 110 11.06 13.23 20.89
CA ARG A 110 11.07 12.44 22.13
C ARG A 110 11.70 13.22 23.26
#